data_AF-A0A949SEZ7-F1
#
_entry.id   AF-A0A949SEZ7-F1
#
_cell.length_a   1.000
_cell.length_b   1.000
_cell.length_c   1.000
_cell.angle_alpha   90.00
_cell.angle_beta   90.00
_cell.angle_gamma   90.00
#
_symmetry.space_group_name_H-M   'P 1'
#
loop_
_entity.id
_entity.type
_entity.pdbx_description
1 polymer ?
#
loop_
_entity_poly.entity_id
_entity_poly.type
_entity_poly.pdbx_seq_one_letter_code
_entity_poly.pdbx_strand_id
1 'polypeptide(L)'
;MTFEITRDLPLAFTGLLVAILFVQSSLDKVADWKGNLEYLTSHFEKSPLAGFVPVMLITITVMELATGVASVIGLAYLLATGSPVVLFYASIVGSAAICGLFFGQRIAKDYAGAAVLIPYFLLLMLMMILSLPARSGAIAGAL
;
A
#
# COMPACT_ATOMS: atom_id res chain seq x y z
N MET A 1 -14.39 21.58 -4.97
CA MET A 1 -14.18 20.70 -6.15
C MET A 1 -15.20 19.60 -6.06
N THR A 2 -15.91 19.30 -7.14
CA THR A 2 -16.86 18.19 -7.22
C THR A 2 -16.16 16.97 -7.81
N PHE A 3 -16.67 15.76 -7.52
CA PHE A 3 -16.17 14.52 -8.11
C PHE A 3 -16.40 14.52 -9.64
N GLU A 4 -15.35 14.22 -10.40
CA GLU A 4 -15.38 14.17 -11.87
C GLU A 4 -15.10 12.75 -12.35
N ILE A 5 -16.10 12.11 -12.96
CA ILE A 5 -16.05 10.67 -13.30
C ILE A 5 -14.82 10.30 -14.14
N THR A 6 -14.51 11.06 -15.19
CA THR A 6 -13.40 10.73 -16.11
C THR A 6 -12.03 10.83 -15.44
N ARG A 7 -11.87 11.73 -14.47
CA ARG A 7 -10.62 11.97 -13.75
C ARG A 7 -10.48 11.07 -12.53
N ASP A 8 -11.54 10.97 -11.73
CA ASP A 8 -11.49 10.42 -10.38
C ASP A 8 -11.83 8.92 -10.34
N LEU A 9 -12.54 8.38 -11.34
CA LEU A 9 -12.92 6.97 -11.36
C LEU A 9 -11.71 6.02 -11.45
N PRO A 10 -10.69 6.25 -12.30
CA PRO A 10 -9.48 5.42 -12.29
C PRO A 10 -8.79 5.45 -10.92
N LEU A 11 -8.68 6.62 -10.30
CA LEU A 11 -8.11 6.77 -8.97
C LEU A 11 -8.93 6.00 -7.92
N ALA A 12 -10.26 6.11 -7.96
CA ALA A 12 -11.15 5.40 -7.05
C ALA A 12 -10.98 3.87 -7.15
N PHE A 13 -10.85 3.32 -8.36
CA PHE A 13 -10.58 1.88 -8.50
C PHE A 13 -9.18 1.49 -8.01
N THR A 14 -8.16 2.30 -8.25
CA THR A 14 -6.82 2.02 -7.69
C THR A 14 -6.84 2.04 -6.16
N GLY A 15 -7.48 3.05 -5.56
CA GLY A 15 -7.62 3.15 -4.10
C GLY A 15 -8.43 1.99 -3.53
N LEU A 16 -9.47 1.51 -4.23
CA LEU A 16 -10.26 0.35 -3.81
C LEU A 16 -9.43 -0.93 -3.79
N LEU A 17 -8.65 -1.17 -4.85
CA LEU A 17 -7.79 -2.34 -4.93
C LEU A 17 -6.69 -2.32 -3.85
N VAL A 18 -6.10 -1.15 -3.61
CA VAL A 18 -5.12 -0.94 -2.52
C VAL A 18 -5.77 -1.13 -1.15
N ALA A 19 -6.98 -0.62 -0.93
CA ALA A 19 -7.72 -0.84 0.31
C ALA A 19 -7.96 -2.33 0.57
N ILE A 20 -8.47 -3.08 -0.41
CA ILE A 20 -8.71 -4.52 -0.29
C ILE A 20 -7.41 -5.25 0.05
N LEU A 21 -6.34 -4.99 -0.72
CA LEU A 21 -5.04 -5.62 -0.53
C LEU A 21 -4.50 -5.42 0.89
N PHE A 22 -4.38 -4.16 1.32
CA PHE A 22 -3.69 -3.83 2.57
C PHE A 22 -4.55 -4.05 3.81
N VAL A 23 -5.87 -3.88 3.73
CA VAL A 23 -6.78 -4.24 4.84
C VAL A 23 -6.77 -5.74 5.05
N GLN A 24 -6.92 -6.54 3.99
CA GLN A 24 -6.90 -8.00 4.14
C GLN A 24 -5.53 -8.48 4.64
N SER A 25 -4.42 -8.00 4.06
CA SER A 25 -3.06 -8.37 4.46
C SER A 25 -2.74 -8.05 5.92
N SER A 26 -3.18 -6.89 6.42
CA SER A 26 -2.94 -6.48 7.81
C SER A 26 -3.85 -7.20 8.80
N LEU A 27 -5.13 -7.39 8.47
CA LEU A 27 -6.06 -8.14 9.32
C LEU A 27 -5.66 -9.61 9.45
N ASP A 28 -5.18 -10.23 8.38
CA ASP A 28 -4.65 -11.59 8.40
C ASP A 28 -3.48 -11.73 9.38
N LYS A 29 -2.49 -10.82 9.32
CA LYS A 29 -1.35 -10.81 10.24
C LYS A 29 -1.73 -10.63 11.69
N VAL A 30 -2.73 -9.79 11.98
CA VAL A 30 -3.22 -9.58 13.35
C VAL A 30 -4.01 -10.78 13.85
N ALA A 31 -4.85 -11.38 12.99
CA ALA A 31 -5.68 -12.53 13.35
C ALA A 31 -4.87 -13.81 13.53
N ASP A 32 -3.90 -14.09 12.65
CA ASP A 32 -2.97 -15.22 12.74
C ASP A 32 -1.53 -14.75 12.93
N TRP A 33 -1.30 -14.07 14.05
CA TRP A 33 0.03 -13.55 14.39
C TRP A 33 1.07 -14.66 14.56
N LYS A 34 0.69 -15.77 15.20
CA LYS A 34 1.60 -16.88 15.48
C LYS A 34 2.00 -17.61 14.21
N GLY A 35 1.05 -17.93 13.32
CA GLY A 35 1.35 -18.59 12.06
C GLY A 35 2.23 -17.72 11.16
N ASN A 36 1.93 -16.42 11.06
CA ASN A 36 2.77 -15.48 10.32
C ASN A 36 4.19 -15.37 10.89
N LEU A 37 4.33 -15.31 12.22
CA LEU A 37 5.64 -15.25 12.87
C LEU A 37 6.45 -16.53 12.63
N GLU A 38 5.83 -17.70 12.74
CA GLU A 38 6.47 -18.99 12.49
C GLU A 38 6.93 -19.13 11.04
N TYR A 39 6.04 -18.82 10.09
CA TYR A 39 6.35 -18.83 8.66
C TYR A 39 7.53 -17.92 8.33
N LEU A 40 7.51 -16.66 8.80
CA LEU A 40 8.58 -15.70 8.52
C LEU A 40 9.89 -16.09 9.22
N THR A 41 9.83 -16.67 10.41
CA THR A 41 11.03 -17.13 11.13
C THR A 41 11.74 -18.22 10.32
N SER A 42 10.98 -19.17 9.77
CA SER A 42 11.48 -20.19 8.86
C SER A 42 12.00 -19.60 7.54
N HIS A 43 11.24 -18.69 6.92
CA HIS A 43 11.60 -18.05 5.66
C HIS A 43 12.94 -17.28 5.73
N PHE A 44 13.17 -16.58 6.84
CA PHE A 44 14.36 -15.75 7.05
C PHE A 44 15.49 -16.46 7.80
N GLU A 45 15.37 -17.75 8.16
CA GLU A 45 16.29 -18.47 9.06
C GLU A 45 17.77 -18.37 8.64
N LYS A 46 18.04 -18.44 7.33
CA LYS A 46 19.40 -18.39 6.75
C LYS A 46 19.84 -16.99 6.32
N SER A 47 19.05 -15.97 6.63
CA SER A 47 19.29 -14.59 6.23
C SER A 47 19.90 -13.79 7.40
N PRO A 48 20.60 -12.67 7.12
CA PRO A 48 21.05 -11.76 8.17
C PRO A 48 19.90 -11.09 8.94
N LEU A 49 18.65 -11.26 8.50
CA LEU A 49 17.46 -10.68 9.15
C LEU A 49 16.75 -11.64 10.12
N ALA A 50 17.26 -12.86 10.31
CA ALA A 50 16.61 -13.87 11.16
C ALA A 50 16.25 -13.36 12.58
N GLY A 51 17.16 -12.60 13.20
CA GLY A 51 16.94 -12.02 14.54
C GLY A 51 15.96 -10.83 14.57
N PHE A 52 15.58 -10.28 13.42
CA PHE A 52 14.71 -9.10 13.31
C PHE A 52 13.28 -9.42 12.90
N VAL A 53 12.95 -10.70 12.66
CA VAL A 53 11.64 -11.14 12.15
C VAL A 53 10.45 -10.56 12.93
N PRO A 54 10.41 -10.58 14.28
CA PRO A 54 9.29 -10.01 15.02
C PRO A 54 9.10 -8.51 14.77
N VAL A 55 10.20 -7.75 14.73
CA VAL A 55 10.17 -6.29 14.50
C VAL A 55 9.75 -5.98 13.07
N MET A 56 10.23 -6.75 12.09
CA MET A 56 9.82 -6.61 10.69
C MET A 56 8.33 -6.89 10.52
N LEU A 57 7.82 -7.95 11.14
CA LEU A 57 6.39 -8.30 11.08
C LEU A 57 5.52 -7.17 11.67
N ILE A 58 5.88 -6.63 12.84
CA ILE A 58 5.19 -5.47 13.44
C ILE A 58 5.23 -4.27 12.50
N THR A 59 6.42 -3.93 12.00
CA THR A 59 6.63 -2.75 11.15
C THR A 59 5.78 -2.82 9.88
N ILE A 60 5.85 -3.94 9.16
CA ILE A 60 5.04 -4.16 7.96
C ILE A 60 3.56 -4.14 8.31
N THR A 61 3.11 -4.83 9.34
CA THR A 61 1.68 -4.86 9.73
C THR A 61 1.14 -3.45 10.00
N VAL A 62 1.90 -2.61 10.71
CA VAL A 62 1.51 -1.22 11.00
C VAL A 62 1.43 -0.39 9.72
N MET A 63 2.42 -0.51 8.83
CA MET A 63 2.42 0.22 7.56
C MET A 63 1.28 -0.23 6.64
N GLU A 64 1.02 -1.53 6.56
CA GLU A 64 -0.07 -2.10 5.79
C GLU A 64 -1.43 -1.65 6.34
N LEU A 65 -1.62 -1.72 7.67
CA LEU A 65 -2.85 -1.26 8.29
C LEU A 65 -3.08 0.25 8.05
N ALA A 66 -2.04 1.07 8.22
CA ALA A 66 -2.11 2.49 7.95
C ALA A 66 -2.46 2.78 6.48
N THR A 67 -1.85 2.05 5.55
CA THR A 67 -2.13 2.17 4.12
C THR A 67 -3.57 1.76 3.80
N GLY A 68 -4.03 0.63 4.34
CA GLY A 68 -5.38 0.12 4.13
C GLY A 68 -6.46 1.06 4.67
N VAL A 69 -6.32 1.49 5.93
CA VAL A 69 -7.26 2.44 6.56
C VAL A 69 -7.27 3.78 5.83
N ALA A 70 -6.10 4.34 5.51
CA ALA A 70 -6.01 5.59 4.77
C ALA A 70 -6.61 5.46 3.37
N SER A 71 -6.51 4.28 2.72
CA SER A 71 -7.14 4.05 1.42
C SER A 71 -8.66 3.99 1.52
N VAL A 72 -9.22 3.34 2.54
CA VAL A 72 -10.68 3.34 2.80
C VAL A 72 -11.19 4.75 3.07
N ILE A 73 -10.55 5.47 4.00
CA ILE A 73 -10.90 6.85 4.33
C ILE A 73 -10.75 7.76 3.11
N GLY A 74 -9.65 7.58 2.36
CA GLY A 74 -9.35 8.37 1.19
C GLY A 74 -10.32 8.17 0.04
N LEU A 75 -10.85 6.96 -0.15
CA LEU A 75 -11.95 6.71 -1.10
C LEU A 75 -13.22 7.44 -0.70
N ALA A 76 -13.65 7.30 0.56
CA ALA A 76 -14.83 7.99 1.06
C ALA A 76 -14.66 9.51 0.91
N TYR A 77 -13.48 10.03 1.24
CA TYR A 77 -13.15 11.45 1.12
C TYR A 77 -13.12 11.93 -0.33
N LEU A 78 -12.53 11.16 -1.25
CA LEU A 78 -12.54 11.46 -2.69
C LEU A 78 -13.97 11.53 -3.23
N LEU A 79 -14.83 10.56 -2.89
CA LEU A 79 -16.21 10.53 -3.36
C LEU A 79 -17.04 11.70 -2.80
N ALA A 80 -16.80 12.08 -1.53
CA ALA A 80 -17.54 13.16 -0.88
C ALA A 80 -17.07 14.56 -1.30
N THR A 81 -15.79 14.73 -1.62
CA THR A 81 -15.17 16.07 -1.75
C THR A 81 -14.42 16.30 -3.06
N GLY A 82 -14.27 15.27 -3.90
CA GLY A 82 -13.41 15.31 -5.09
C GLY A 82 -11.92 15.45 -4.79
N SER A 83 -11.49 15.41 -3.52
CA SER A 83 -10.10 15.62 -3.14
C SER A 83 -9.32 14.31 -3.00
N PRO A 84 -8.20 14.13 -3.73
CA PRO A 84 -7.42 12.88 -3.70
C PRO A 84 -6.33 12.85 -2.61
N VAL A 85 -6.24 13.89 -1.76
CA VAL A 85 -5.07 14.11 -0.88
C VAL A 85 -4.79 12.94 0.07
N VAL A 86 -5.82 12.30 0.60
CA VAL A 86 -5.65 11.17 1.54
C VAL A 86 -5.12 9.94 0.80
N LEU A 87 -5.61 9.69 -0.42
CA LEU A 87 -5.12 8.61 -1.29
C LEU A 87 -3.65 8.85 -1.71
N PHE A 88 -3.25 10.10 -1.90
CA PHE A 88 -1.85 10.43 -2.14
C PHE A 88 -0.95 9.99 -0.99
N TYR A 89 -1.27 10.37 0.25
CA TYR A 89 -0.48 9.94 1.40
C TYR A 89 -0.55 8.43 1.65
N ALA A 90 -1.71 7.80 1.43
CA ALA A 90 -1.83 6.33 1.49
C ALA A 90 -0.88 5.65 0.51
N SER A 91 -0.77 6.15 -0.73
CA SER A 91 0.12 5.59 -1.75
C SER A 91 1.60 5.68 -1.37
N ILE A 92 2.02 6.73 -0.65
CA ILE A 92 3.41 6.89 -0.18
C ILE A 92 3.75 5.83 0.86
N VAL A 93 2.89 5.67 1.88
CA VAL A 93 3.09 4.68 2.94
C VAL A 93 3.04 3.27 2.38
N GLY A 94 2.10 2.98 1.49
CA GLY A 94 1.98 1.70 0.81
C GLY A 94 3.19 1.37 -0.04
N SER A 95 3.70 2.32 -0.84
CA SER A 95 4.93 2.13 -1.63
C SER A 95 6.12 1.81 -0.74
N ALA A 96 6.27 2.51 0.39
CA ALA A 96 7.31 2.22 1.36
C ALA A 96 7.17 0.80 1.97
N ALA A 97 5.93 0.34 2.25
CA ALA A 97 5.68 -1.01 2.74
C ALA A 97 6.09 -2.07 1.70
N ILE A 98 5.72 -1.89 0.43
CA ILE A 98 6.12 -2.80 -0.66
C ILE A 98 7.64 -2.79 -0.86
N CYS A 99 8.32 -1.64 -0.76
CA CYS A 99 9.78 -1.59 -0.80
C CYS A 99 10.42 -2.39 0.34
N GLY A 100 9.87 -2.29 1.56
CA GLY A 100 10.32 -3.07 2.72
C GLY A 100 10.13 -4.58 2.52
N LEU A 101 8.96 -5.00 2.04
CA LEU A 101 8.68 -6.40 1.69
C LEU A 101 9.64 -6.90 0.60
N PHE A 102 9.82 -6.13 -0.47
CA PHE A 102 10.71 -6.48 -1.57
C PHE A 102 12.16 -6.62 -1.10
N PHE A 103 12.63 -5.70 -0.26
CA PHE A 103 13.95 -5.77 0.35
C PHE A 103 14.11 -7.06 1.16
N GLY A 104 13.17 -7.38 2.05
CA GLY A 104 13.19 -8.61 2.83
C GLY A 104 13.30 -9.84 1.93
N GLN A 105 12.46 -9.95 0.91
CA GLN A 105 12.49 -11.06 -0.03
C GLN A 105 13.84 -11.18 -0.77
N ARG A 106 14.47 -10.06 -1.15
CA ARG A 106 15.80 -10.06 -1.79
C ARG A 106 16.90 -10.53 -0.84
N ILE A 107 16.84 -10.15 0.43
CA ILE A 107 17.79 -10.61 1.45
C ILE A 107 17.61 -12.10 1.79
N ALA A 108 16.37 -12.59 1.77
CA ALA A 108 16.05 -14.01 1.89
C ALA A 108 16.38 -14.83 0.62
N LYS A 109 16.82 -14.17 -0.46
CA LYS A 109 17.05 -14.76 -1.80
C LYS A 109 15.80 -15.40 -2.41
N ASP A 110 14.61 -14.97 -1.99
CA ASP A 110 13.35 -15.33 -2.63
C ASP A 110 13.07 -14.36 -3.79
N TYR A 111 13.66 -14.68 -4.95
CA TYR A 111 13.49 -13.87 -6.15
C TYR A 111 12.06 -13.92 -6.69
N ALA A 112 11.39 -15.07 -6.56
CA ALA A 112 10.02 -15.27 -7.02
C ALA A 112 9.03 -14.44 -6.17
N GLY A 113 9.13 -14.54 -4.85
CA GLY A 113 8.31 -13.74 -3.92
C GLY A 113 8.49 -12.24 -4.14
N ALA A 114 9.72 -11.77 -4.34
CA ALA A 114 9.94 -10.36 -4.66
C ALA A 114 9.44 -9.94 -6.05
N ALA A 115 9.37 -10.83 -7.04
CA ALA A 115 8.79 -10.51 -8.35
C ALA A 115 7.27 -10.29 -8.26
N VAL A 116 6.58 -11.04 -7.40
CA VAL A 116 5.12 -10.91 -7.14
C VAL A 116 4.77 -9.54 -6.55
N LEU A 117 5.72 -8.84 -5.91
CA LEU A 117 5.50 -7.51 -5.33
C LEU A 117 5.53 -6.38 -6.37
N ILE A 118 6.11 -6.60 -7.55
CA ILE A 118 6.26 -5.56 -8.58
C ILE A 118 4.90 -5.02 -9.07
N PRO A 119 3.89 -5.85 -9.40
CA PRO A 119 2.55 -5.36 -9.74
C PRO A 119 1.91 -4.48 -8.67
N TYR A 120 2.05 -4.83 -7.39
CA TYR A 120 1.50 -4.01 -6.28
C TYR A 120 2.24 -2.67 -6.17
N PHE A 121 3.56 -2.67 -6.35
CA PHE A 121 4.35 -1.45 -6.39
C PHE A 121 3.90 -0.53 -7.54
N LEU A 122 3.73 -1.08 -8.75
CA LEU A 122 3.27 -0.31 -9.92
C LEU A 122 1.86 0.26 -9.71
N LEU A 123 0.96 -0.49 -9.07
CA LEU A 123 -0.37 -0.02 -8.70
C LEU A 123 -0.31 1.20 -7.75
N LEU A 124 0.56 1.15 -6.73
CA LEU A 124 0.76 2.26 -5.80
C LEU A 124 1.39 3.48 -6.47
N MET A 125 2.35 3.28 -7.39
CA MET A 125 2.91 4.36 -8.20
C MET A 125 1.84 5.02 -9.08
N LEU A 126 0.98 4.21 -9.71
CA LEU A 126 -0.15 4.73 -10.49
C LEU A 126 -1.10 5.54 -9.62
N MET A 127 -1.50 5.01 -8.46
CA MET A 127 -2.35 5.72 -7.49
C MET A 127 -1.71 7.05 -7.06
N MET A 128 -0.40 7.07 -6.79
CA MET A 128 0.35 8.27 -6.40
C MET A 128 0.31 9.34 -7.50
N ILE A 129 0.53 8.94 -8.76
CA ILE A 129 0.51 9.85 -9.92
C ILE A 129 -0.91 10.41 -10.16
N LEU A 130 -1.93 9.56 -10.04
CA LEU A 130 -3.33 9.96 -10.23
C LEU A 130 -3.82 10.89 -9.12
N SER A 131 -3.25 10.80 -7.92
CA SER A 131 -3.64 11.60 -6.74
C SER A 131 -2.78 12.83 -6.49
N LEU A 132 -1.85 13.18 -7.40
CA LEU A 132 -0.96 14.34 -7.25
C LEU A 132 -1.72 15.64 -6.94
N PRO A 133 -1.35 16.39 -5.88
CA PRO A 133 -2.02 17.63 -5.50
C PRO A 133 -2.01 18.72 -6.59
N ALA A 134 -1.02 18.72 -7.49
CA ALA A 134 -0.94 19.71 -8.57
C ALA A 134 -1.98 19.46 -9.69
N ARG A 135 -2.49 18.23 -9.84
CA ARG A 135 -3.51 17.89 -10.85
C ARG A 135 -4.90 18.41 -10.50
N SER A 136 -5.19 18.64 -9.22
CA SER A 136 -6.50 19.16 -8.79
C SER A 136 -6.66 20.66 -9.05
N GLY A 137 -5.57 21.43 -9.22
CA GLY A 137 -5.62 22.86 -9.52
C GLY A 137 -5.47 23.25 -11.00
N ALA A 138 -4.72 22.47 -11.79
CA ALA A 138 -4.31 22.88 -13.14
C ALA A 138 -5.42 22.86 -14.22
N ILE A 139 -6.48 22.07 -14.03
CA ILE A 139 -7.60 21.99 -14.99
C ILE A 139 -8.69 23.03 -14.68
N ALA A 140 -8.80 23.47 -13.42
CA ALA A 140 -9.73 24.51 -13.01
C ALA A 140 -9.41 25.91 -13.56
N GLY A 141 -8.20 26.12 -14.09
CA GLY A 141 -7.80 27.36 -14.78
C GLY A 141 -7.86 27.28 -16.31
N ALA A 142 -8.27 26.14 -16.88
CA ALA A 142 -8.28 25.89 -18.32
C ALA A 142 -9.70 25.73 -18.92
N LEU A 143 -10.75 25.92 -18.10
CA LEU A 143 -12.16 26.02 -18.47
C LEU A 143 -12.72 27.34 -17.93
#